data_AF-A0A2G2ZP78-F1
#
_entry.id   AF-A0A2G2ZP78-F1
#
_cell.length_a   1.000
_cell.length_b   1.000
_cell.length_c   1.000
_cell.angle_alpha   90.00
_cell.angle_beta   90.00
_cell.angle_gamma   90.00
#
_symmetry.space_group_name_H-M   'P 1'
#
loop_
_entity.id
_entity.type
_entity.pdbx_description
1 polymer ?
#
loop_
_entity_poly.entity_id
_entity_poly.type
_entity_poly.pdbx_seq_one_letter_code
_entity_poly.pdbx_strand_id
1 'polypeptide(L)'
;MEGYSKFFFDSEKKRRIFIASVSESTSKEIDIAKGWSGLQSFPRKIWLDKGGKQLVQCPVEEIEMLKTNQVELHNVILDAGSKLEISVTAAQTRNLKALELIGLGQIRPGPLSGPGPSPLDWLSLKLTEHAHLTFILLLNPNCTAVFFRIFKKNDIFIVIMGCDKKRSSVGLEYDKTNYAAFLDVDPVTEKLSQRTLIDHSIVESFGGGGKACITTRAYPTLAINNNAHIFVFNNGSQHVDISTLSAWSLNQVEIKLNH
;
A
#
# COMPACT_ATOMS: atom_id res chain seq x y z
N MET A 1 -13.02 8.96 16.21
CA MET A 1 -11.97 8.72 17.22
C MET A 1 -10.71 9.38 16.68
N GLU A 2 -10.15 10.37 17.37
CA GLU A 2 -8.96 11.09 16.90
C GLU A 2 -7.75 10.16 16.93
N GLY A 3 -7.08 9.98 15.79
CA GLY A 3 -5.85 9.21 15.73
C GLY A 3 -4.72 10.00 16.41
N TYR A 4 -4.08 9.40 17.41
CA TYR A 4 -2.92 10.00 18.06
C TYR A 4 -1.63 9.60 17.34
N SER A 5 -0.78 10.56 17.00
CA SER A 5 0.56 10.30 16.48
C SER A 5 1.61 10.99 17.35
N LYS A 6 2.78 10.35 17.47
CA LYS A 6 3.90 10.86 18.27
C LYS A 6 5.19 10.62 17.51
N PHE A 7 6.15 11.52 17.73
CA PHE A 7 7.53 11.32 17.32
C PHE A 7 8.48 11.40 18.51
N PHE A 8 9.60 10.68 18.41
CA PHE A 8 10.72 10.82 19.33
C PHE A 8 12.04 10.81 18.54
N PHE A 9 13.12 11.29 19.16
CA PHE A 9 14.44 11.25 18.59
C PHE A 9 15.19 10.04 19.12
N ASP A 10 15.58 9.14 18.21
CA ASP A 10 16.50 8.04 18.47
C ASP A 10 17.92 8.60 18.36
N SER A 11 18.57 8.83 19.52
CA SER A 11 19.91 9.41 19.60
C SER A 11 21.01 8.46 19.13
N GLU A 12 20.81 7.14 19.26
CA GLU A 12 21.80 6.14 18.86
C GLU A 12 21.95 6.12 17.34
N LYS A 13 20.83 6.11 16.62
CA LYS A 13 20.80 6.10 15.15
C LYS A 13 20.57 7.47 14.52
N LYS A 14 20.54 8.53 15.33
CA LYS A 14 20.39 9.94 14.92
C LYS A 14 19.22 10.15 13.94
N ARG A 15 18.06 9.60 14.28
CA ARG A 15 16.86 9.63 13.43
C ARG A 15 15.62 10.01 14.23
N ARG A 16 14.66 10.65 13.58
CA ARG A 16 13.34 10.89 14.18
C ARG A 16 12.42 9.74 13.83
N ILE A 17 11.86 9.10 14.85
CA ILE A 17 10.92 8.00 14.70
C ILE A 17 9.51 8.52 14.89
N PHE A 18 8.61 8.14 13.99
CA PHE A 18 7.18 8.41 14.00
C PHE A 18 6.44 7.10 14.24
N ILE A 19 5.44 7.16 15.13
CA ILE A 19 4.49 6.07 15.39
C ILE A 19 3.11 6.71 15.55
N ALA A 20 2.08 6.03 15.03
CA ALA A 20 0.69 6.44 15.17
C ALA A 20 -0.18 5.29 15.67
N SER A 21 -1.17 5.63 16.50
CA SER A 21 -2.25 4.73 16.85
C SER A 21 -3.16 4.54 15.63
N VAL A 22 -3.46 3.28 15.32
CA VAL A 22 -4.34 2.88 14.22
C VAL A 22 -5.59 2.24 14.83
N SER A 23 -6.68 3.00 14.88
CA SER A 23 -7.97 2.52 15.39
C SER A 23 -8.55 1.41 14.51
N GLU A 24 -9.46 0.61 15.07
CA GLU A 24 -10.25 -0.35 14.31
C GLU A 24 -11.21 0.35 13.34
N SER A 25 -11.50 -0.30 12.22
CA SER A 25 -12.60 0.10 11.32
C SER A 25 -13.86 -0.75 11.54
N THR A 26 -13.85 -1.67 12.50
CA THR A 26 -14.98 -2.52 12.89
C THR A 26 -15.87 -1.87 13.94
N SER A 27 -17.07 -2.42 14.15
CA SER A 27 -17.96 -1.97 15.22
C SER A 27 -17.43 -2.39 16.60
N LYS A 28 -17.93 -1.73 17.66
CA LYS A 28 -17.55 -2.06 19.04
C LYS A 28 -17.90 -3.50 19.41
N GLU A 29 -18.99 -4.03 18.88
CA GLU A 29 -19.45 -5.39 19.12
C GLU A 29 -18.44 -6.41 18.58
N ILE A 30 -17.90 -6.16 17.38
CA ILE A 30 -16.84 -6.99 16.78
C ILE A 30 -15.55 -6.87 17.59
N ASP A 31 -15.21 -5.66 18.05
CA ASP A 31 -14.03 -5.42 18.87
C ASP A 31 -14.09 -6.15 20.22
N ILE A 32 -15.26 -6.13 20.87
CA ILE A 32 -15.52 -6.88 22.10
C ILE A 32 -15.45 -8.38 21.83
N ALA A 33 -16.05 -8.85 20.73
CA ALA A 33 -16.08 -10.27 20.38
C ALA A 33 -14.68 -10.84 20.10
N LYS A 34 -13.79 -10.07 19.45
CA LYS A 34 -12.39 -10.49 19.22
C LYS A 34 -11.47 -10.25 20.42
N GLY A 35 -11.91 -9.47 21.41
CA GLY A 35 -11.22 -9.25 22.68
C GLY A 35 -10.08 -8.21 22.66
N TRP A 36 -9.95 -7.43 21.59
CA TRP A 36 -8.93 -6.37 21.46
C TRP A 36 -9.38 -5.28 20.49
N SER A 37 -8.81 -4.08 20.58
CA SER A 37 -9.08 -2.98 19.65
C SER A 37 -7.88 -2.03 19.59
N GLY A 38 -7.44 -1.71 18.38
CA GLY A 38 -6.37 -0.77 18.11
C GLY A 38 -5.02 -1.45 17.87
N LEU A 39 -4.24 -0.83 16.99
CA LEU A 39 -2.87 -1.21 16.64
C LEU A 39 -1.96 0.02 16.72
N GLN A 40 -0.66 -0.19 16.63
CA GLN A 40 0.30 0.87 16.28
C GLN A 40 0.75 0.66 14.84
N SER A 41 0.95 1.75 14.11
CA SER A 41 1.63 1.70 12.81
C SER A 41 3.05 1.17 12.99
N PHE A 42 3.60 0.51 11.97
CA PHE A 42 5.01 0.17 11.98
C PHE A 42 5.87 1.43 12.16
N PRO A 43 6.91 1.42 13.02
CA PRO A 43 7.75 2.60 13.25
C PRO A 43 8.39 3.10 11.96
N ARG A 44 8.35 4.43 11.76
CA ARG A 44 8.85 5.07 10.53
C ARG A 44 9.92 6.09 10.88
N LYS A 45 10.99 6.16 10.09
CA LYS A 45 11.79 7.38 10.03
C LYS A 45 10.98 8.49 9.40
N ILE A 46 11.16 9.72 9.88
CA ILE A 46 10.57 10.91 9.30
C ILE A 46 11.61 12.02 9.12
N TRP A 47 11.63 12.65 7.95
CA TRP A 47 12.53 13.75 7.63
C TRP A 47 11.90 14.70 6.60
N LEU A 48 12.47 15.89 6.43
CA LEU A 48 12.02 16.85 5.43
C LEU A 48 12.49 16.41 4.04
N ASP A 49 11.58 16.40 3.06
CA ASP A 49 11.92 16.15 1.66
C ASP A 49 12.98 17.14 1.15
N LYS A 50 13.77 16.76 0.13
CA LYS A 50 14.78 17.64 -0.47
C LYS A 50 14.18 18.93 -1.02
N GLY A 51 12.94 18.90 -1.48
CA GLY A 51 12.21 20.08 -1.95
C GLY A 51 11.75 21.01 -0.83
N GLY A 52 11.84 20.60 0.44
CA GLY A 52 11.46 21.40 1.61
C GLY A 52 9.95 21.62 1.79
N LYS A 53 9.10 20.99 0.98
CA LYS A 53 7.64 21.22 0.94
C LYS A 53 6.82 20.24 1.77
N GLN A 54 7.37 19.07 2.08
CA GLN A 54 6.66 18.00 2.77
C GLN A 54 7.61 17.12 3.58
N LEU A 55 7.05 16.34 4.51
CA LEU A 55 7.77 15.30 5.23
C LEU A 55 7.70 13.99 4.44
N VAL A 56 8.78 13.21 4.49
CA VAL A 56 8.85 11.86 3.94
C VAL A 56 8.90 10.87 5.09
N GLN A 57 8.20 9.75 4.94
CA GLN A 57 8.20 8.67 5.93
C GLN A 57 8.61 7.35 5.30
N CYS A 58 9.49 6.59 5.96
CA CYS A 58 9.87 5.25 5.51
C CYS A 58 9.95 4.30 6.71
N PRO A 59 9.47 3.05 6.59
CA PRO A 59 9.68 2.03 7.62
C PRO A 59 11.15 1.98 8.06
N VAL A 60 11.37 1.86 9.37
CA VAL A 60 12.73 1.74 9.91
C VAL A 60 13.45 0.50 9.37
N GLU A 61 14.78 0.57 9.22
CA GLU A 61 15.57 -0.50 8.58
C GLU A 61 15.58 -1.82 9.37
N GLU A 62 15.15 -1.82 10.64
CA GLU A 62 15.00 -3.02 11.44
C GLU A 62 14.00 -4.01 10.85
N ILE A 63 13.06 -3.55 10.02
CA ILE A 63 12.13 -4.44 9.30
C ILE A 63 12.86 -5.44 8.40
N GLU A 64 14.06 -5.09 7.92
CA GLU A 64 14.86 -5.95 7.06
C GLU A 64 15.27 -7.25 7.79
N MET A 65 15.37 -7.22 9.13
CA MET A 65 15.66 -8.42 9.95
C MET A 65 14.52 -9.43 9.94
N LEU A 66 13.31 -9.01 9.57
CA LEU A 66 12.15 -9.89 9.49
C LEU A 66 12.02 -10.56 8.12
N LYS A 67 12.72 -10.06 7.09
CA LYS A 67 12.63 -10.58 5.73
C LYS A 67 13.19 -12.01 5.65
N THR A 68 12.44 -12.86 4.95
CA THR A 68 12.82 -14.25 4.71
C THR A 68 12.81 -14.54 3.22
N ASN A 69 11.83 -15.29 2.72
CA ASN A 69 11.73 -15.67 1.33
C ASN A 69 11.49 -14.44 0.46
N GLN A 70 12.37 -14.23 -0.53
CA GLN A 70 12.27 -13.17 -1.52
C GLN A 70 11.78 -13.74 -2.85
N VAL A 71 10.82 -13.04 -3.45
CA VAL A 71 10.50 -13.15 -4.87
C VAL A 71 10.88 -11.84 -5.53
N GLU A 72 11.64 -11.90 -6.60
CA GLU A 72 12.05 -10.71 -7.33
C GLU A 72 11.82 -10.91 -8.83
N LEU A 73 11.16 -9.93 -9.45
CA LEU A 73 10.90 -9.87 -10.87
C LEU A 73 11.46 -8.56 -11.43
N HIS A 74 12.03 -8.63 -12.63
CA HIS A 74 12.59 -7.48 -13.31
C HIS A 74 11.93 -7.30 -14.68
N ASN A 75 11.83 -6.05 -15.12
CA ASN A 75 11.35 -5.68 -16.46
C ASN A 75 10.01 -6.37 -16.82
N VAL A 76 9.08 -6.37 -15.87
CA VAL A 76 7.74 -6.92 -16.08
C VAL A 76 6.91 -5.90 -16.82
N ILE A 77 6.42 -6.28 -18.01
CA ILE A 77 5.44 -5.49 -18.76
C ILE A 77 4.06 -5.99 -18.34
N LEU A 78 3.22 -5.06 -17.88
CA LEU A 78 1.86 -5.35 -17.44
C LEU A 78 0.88 -4.71 -18.43
N ASP A 79 0.31 -5.53 -19.31
CA ASP A 79 -0.64 -5.10 -20.34
C ASP A 79 -1.92 -4.51 -19.76
N ALA A 80 -2.63 -3.73 -20.56
CA ALA A 80 -3.94 -3.20 -20.21
C ALA A 80 -4.92 -4.33 -19.83
N GLY A 81 -5.59 -4.20 -18.69
CA GLY A 81 -6.54 -5.18 -18.15
C GLY A 81 -5.89 -6.44 -17.55
N SER A 82 -4.57 -6.54 -17.54
CA SER A 82 -3.86 -7.74 -17.07
C SER A 82 -3.64 -7.73 -15.55
N LYS A 83 -3.39 -8.92 -15.02
CA LYS A 83 -2.93 -9.12 -13.64
C LYS A 83 -1.89 -10.24 -13.61
N LEU A 84 -0.93 -10.10 -12.71
CA LEU A 84 0.15 -11.03 -12.45
C LEU A 84 0.10 -11.43 -10.98
N GLU A 85 0.01 -12.73 -10.71
CA GLU A 85 0.11 -13.26 -9.35
C GLU A 85 1.57 -13.31 -8.91
N ILE A 86 1.83 -12.86 -7.69
CA ILE A 86 3.14 -12.93 -7.04
C ILE A 86 3.11 -14.07 -6.05
N SER A 87 3.58 -15.23 -6.51
CA SER A 87 3.67 -16.45 -5.71
C SER A 87 4.83 -16.37 -4.73
N VAL A 88 4.66 -15.62 -3.65
CA VAL A 88 5.58 -15.70 -2.51
C VAL A 88 5.34 -17.05 -1.87
N THR A 89 6.20 -18.02 -2.20
CA THR A 89 5.97 -19.41 -1.82
C THR A 89 6.05 -19.53 -0.31
N ALA A 90 4.90 -19.54 0.36
CA ALA A 90 4.74 -19.95 1.75
C ALA A 90 4.90 -21.48 1.88
N ALA A 91 5.82 -22.10 1.12
CA ALA A 91 5.99 -23.57 1.06
C ALA A 91 6.35 -24.21 2.40
N GLN A 92 6.57 -23.45 3.47
CA GLN A 92 6.83 -24.01 4.81
C GLN A 92 6.15 -23.30 5.98
N THR A 93 5.19 -22.39 5.76
CA THR A 93 4.45 -21.79 6.89
C THR A 93 2.96 -21.79 6.64
N ARG A 94 2.25 -22.59 7.43
CA ARG A 94 0.78 -22.66 7.57
C ARG A 94 0.05 -21.33 7.84
N ASN A 95 0.76 -20.20 7.91
CA ASN A 95 0.21 -18.89 8.21
C ASN A 95 0.92 -17.86 7.31
N LEU A 96 0.17 -17.06 6.55
CA LEU A 96 0.71 -15.85 5.92
C LEU A 96 0.93 -14.84 7.06
N LYS A 97 2.19 -14.54 7.41
CA LYS A 97 2.52 -13.83 8.65
C LYS A 97 2.57 -12.31 8.46
N ALA A 98 3.33 -11.83 7.47
CA ALA A 98 3.26 -10.47 6.94
C ALA A 98 4.04 -10.41 5.62
N LEU A 99 3.78 -9.41 4.78
CA LEU A 99 4.43 -9.23 3.49
C LEU A 99 4.92 -7.80 3.31
N GLU A 100 6.09 -7.64 2.69
CA GLU A 100 6.51 -6.38 2.09
C GLU A 100 6.57 -6.52 0.56
N LEU A 101 5.95 -5.59 -0.16
CA LEU A 101 6.06 -5.49 -1.62
C LEU A 101 6.64 -4.14 -2.02
N ILE A 102 7.71 -4.15 -2.81
CA ILE A 102 8.32 -2.95 -3.41
C ILE A 102 8.19 -3.04 -4.92
N GLY A 103 7.51 -2.06 -5.52
CA GLY A 103 7.40 -1.90 -6.98
C GLY A 103 8.02 -0.59 -7.44
N LEU A 104 8.82 -0.65 -8.50
CA LEU A 104 9.38 0.51 -9.20
C LEU A 104 8.99 0.43 -10.67
N GLY A 105 8.15 1.36 -11.14
CA GLY A 105 7.77 1.41 -12.55
C GLY A 105 7.92 2.78 -13.18
N GLN A 106 7.93 2.76 -14.50
CA GLN A 106 7.80 3.93 -15.33
C GLN A 106 6.52 3.78 -16.16
N ILE A 107 5.86 4.89 -16.39
CA ILE A 107 4.76 4.96 -17.34
C ILE A 107 5.21 5.91 -18.41
N ARG A 108 4.84 5.60 -19.64
CA ARG A 108 4.89 6.58 -20.72
C ARG A 108 3.48 7.10 -20.88
N PRO A 109 3.13 8.28 -20.34
CA PRO A 109 1.77 8.76 -20.44
C PRO A 109 1.46 9.05 -21.91
N GLY A 110 0.56 8.28 -22.51
CA GLY A 110 0.00 8.55 -23.84
C GLY A 110 -0.82 9.85 -23.88
N PRO A 111 -1.39 10.21 -25.04
CA PRO A 111 -2.25 11.39 -25.16
C PRO A 111 -3.49 11.22 -24.29
N LEU A 112 -3.45 11.82 -23.10
CA LEU A 112 -4.56 11.86 -22.16
C LEU A 112 -5.51 13.00 -22.60
N SER A 113 -6.64 12.64 -23.19
CA SER A 113 -7.72 13.59 -23.50
C SER A 113 -8.95 13.27 -22.66
N GLY A 114 -9.65 14.31 -22.20
CA GLY A 114 -10.89 14.18 -21.45
C GLY A 114 -11.00 15.18 -20.30
N PRO A 115 -12.22 15.44 -19.80
CA PRO A 115 -12.39 16.21 -18.58
C PRO A 115 -11.62 15.52 -17.45
N GLY A 116 -10.93 16.31 -16.63
CA GLY A 116 -10.26 15.79 -15.44
C GLY A 116 -11.27 15.03 -14.56
N PRO A 117 -10.87 13.91 -13.94
CA PRO A 117 -11.76 13.10 -13.11
C PRO A 117 -12.42 13.91 -11.99
N SER A 118 -13.68 13.59 -11.65
CA SER A 118 -14.28 14.11 -10.43
C SER A 118 -13.56 13.51 -9.20
N PRO A 119 -13.62 14.15 -8.02
CA PRO A 119 -13.02 13.60 -6.80
C PRO A 119 -13.50 12.17 -6.46
N LEU A 120 -14.74 11.84 -6.84
CA LEU A 120 -15.30 10.48 -6.67
C LEU A 120 -14.66 9.46 -7.60
N ASP A 121 -14.21 9.89 -8.79
CA ASP A 121 -13.54 9.03 -9.76
C ASP A 121 -12.10 8.72 -9.38
N TRP A 122 -11.45 9.52 -8.51
CA TRP A 122 -10.08 9.27 -8.07
C TRP A 122 -9.93 7.97 -7.29
N LEU A 123 -11.01 7.51 -6.65
CA LEU A 123 -11.01 6.37 -5.73
C LEU A 123 -11.71 5.12 -6.28
N SER A 124 -12.19 5.17 -7.52
CA SER A 124 -12.81 4.04 -8.19
C SER A 124 -11.76 3.03 -8.66
N LEU A 125 -12.10 1.74 -8.75
CA LEU A 125 -11.29 0.72 -9.45
C LEU A 125 -11.80 0.42 -10.86
N LYS A 126 -12.85 1.14 -11.33
CA LYS A 126 -13.36 1.01 -12.69
C LYS A 126 -12.26 1.35 -13.69
N LEU A 127 -12.21 0.58 -14.78
CA LEU A 127 -11.51 0.94 -16.01
C LEU A 127 -11.97 2.35 -16.42
N THR A 128 -11.03 3.27 -16.64
CA THR A 128 -11.34 4.59 -17.19
C THR A 128 -10.49 4.85 -18.43
N GLU A 129 -10.88 5.85 -19.21
CA GLU A 129 -10.15 6.28 -20.42
C GLU A 129 -8.80 6.95 -20.11
N HIS A 130 -8.54 7.27 -18.84
CA HIS A 130 -7.30 7.89 -18.38
C HIS A 130 -6.17 6.85 -18.14
N ALA A 131 -4.92 7.27 -18.18
CA ALA A 131 -3.75 6.41 -17.97
C ALA A 131 -3.72 5.95 -16.52
N HIS A 132 -3.98 4.67 -16.29
CA HIS A 132 -3.82 4.07 -14.98
C HIS A 132 -2.45 3.44 -14.88
N LEU A 133 -1.74 3.77 -13.81
CA LEU A 133 -0.64 2.96 -13.31
C LEU A 133 -1.09 2.36 -12.01
N THR A 134 -1.59 1.16 -12.11
CA THR A 134 -2.09 0.50 -10.94
C THR A 134 -0.98 -0.36 -10.33
N PHE A 135 -0.63 -0.08 -9.08
CA PHE A 135 0.32 -0.87 -8.29
C PHE A 135 -0.40 -1.51 -7.10
N ILE A 136 -0.58 -2.83 -7.20
CA ILE A 136 -0.67 -3.77 -6.08
C ILE A 136 -2.03 -3.86 -5.38
N LEU A 137 -2.62 -5.04 -5.52
CA LEU A 137 -3.78 -5.48 -4.76
C LEU A 137 -3.42 -6.88 -4.25
N LEU A 138 -3.38 -7.04 -2.92
CA LEU A 138 -3.60 -8.36 -2.31
C LEU A 138 -4.84 -8.98 -2.94
N LEU A 139 -5.03 -10.28 -2.78
CA LEU A 139 -6.26 -11.01 -2.54
C LEU A 139 -7.10 -11.66 -3.66
N ASN A 140 -7.72 -12.73 -3.19
CA ASN A 140 -8.84 -13.43 -3.78
C ASN A 140 -9.58 -14.17 -2.64
N PRO A 141 -10.93 -14.13 -2.52
CA PRO A 141 -11.94 -13.39 -3.31
C PRO A 141 -12.36 -12.01 -2.78
N ASN A 142 -12.10 -11.70 -1.51
CA ASN A 142 -12.20 -10.32 -0.99
C ASN A 142 -11.04 -9.49 -1.51
N CYS A 143 -11.25 -8.19 -1.85
CA CYS A 143 -10.54 -6.98 -2.43
C CYS A 143 -9.86 -5.84 -1.56
N THR A 144 -8.54 -5.63 -1.42
CA THR A 144 -7.94 -4.38 -0.86
C THR A 144 -6.82 -3.82 -1.76
N ALA A 145 -7.16 -2.82 -2.58
CA ALA A 145 -6.32 -2.34 -3.67
C ALA A 145 -5.59 -1.09 -3.30
N VAL A 146 -4.28 -1.13 -3.39
CA VAL A 146 -3.46 0.07 -3.45
C VAL A 146 -3.21 0.32 -4.93
N PHE A 147 -3.10 1.58 -5.35
CA PHE A 147 -2.84 1.89 -6.75
C PHE A 147 -2.35 3.32 -6.91
N PHE A 148 -1.75 3.63 -8.07
CA PHE A 148 -1.66 5.01 -8.53
C PHE A 148 -2.69 5.28 -9.64
N ARG A 149 -3.05 6.55 -9.79
CA ARG A 149 -3.76 7.07 -10.95
C ARG A 149 -3.03 8.29 -11.43
N ILE A 150 -2.88 8.41 -12.74
CA ILE A 150 -2.20 9.54 -13.36
C ILE A 150 -3.14 10.26 -14.29
N PHE A 151 -3.24 11.55 -14.07
CA PHE A 151 -4.01 12.46 -14.89
C PHE A 151 -3.08 13.47 -15.52
N LYS A 152 -3.45 13.97 -16.69
CA LYS A 152 -2.79 15.12 -17.31
C LYS A 152 -3.81 16.24 -17.39
N LYS A 153 -3.48 17.40 -16.86
CA LYS A 153 -4.30 18.61 -16.93
C LYS A 153 -3.41 19.79 -17.27
N ASN A 154 -3.70 20.48 -18.37
CA ASN A 154 -2.92 21.64 -18.84
C ASN A 154 -1.40 21.36 -18.89
N ASP A 155 -1.02 20.22 -19.48
CA ASP A 155 0.37 19.72 -19.56
C ASP A 155 1.06 19.38 -18.23
N ILE A 156 0.35 19.44 -17.12
CA ILE A 156 0.84 19.03 -15.81
C ILE A 156 0.30 17.63 -15.50
N PHE A 157 1.20 16.74 -15.08
CA PHE A 157 0.82 15.43 -14.56
C PHE A 157 0.42 15.52 -13.08
N ILE A 158 -0.66 14.84 -12.72
CA ILE A 158 -1.15 14.72 -11.36
C ILE A 158 -1.15 13.24 -11.02
N VAL A 159 -0.39 12.86 -10.00
CA VAL A 159 -0.31 11.48 -9.51
C VAL A 159 -1.10 11.38 -8.21
N ILE A 160 -2.00 10.41 -8.14
CA ILE A 160 -2.79 10.10 -6.95
C ILE A 160 -2.47 8.68 -6.53
N MET A 161 -2.13 8.49 -5.26
CA MET A 161 -2.10 7.19 -4.62
C MET A 161 -3.45 6.91 -3.96
N GLY A 162 -4.07 5.78 -4.25
CA GLY A 162 -5.36 5.38 -3.72
C GLY A 162 -5.31 4.06 -2.98
N CYS A 163 -6.25 3.87 -2.06
CA CYS A 163 -6.55 2.61 -1.41
C CYS A 163 -8.06 2.33 -1.48
N ASP A 164 -8.48 1.34 -2.25
CA ASP A 164 -9.87 0.86 -2.33
C ASP A 164 -10.05 -0.43 -1.52
N LYS A 165 -10.86 -0.36 -0.47
CA LYS A 165 -11.19 -1.52 0.39
C LYS A 165 -12.68 -1.89 0.33
N LYS A 166 -13.44 -1.48 -0.68
CA LYS A 166 -14.89 -1.79 -0.76
C LYS A 166 -15.19 -3.28 -0.85
N ARG A 167 -14.29 -4.05 -1.48
CA ARG A 167 -14.45 -5.50 -1.68
C ARG A 167 -13.68 -6.34 -0.65
N SER A 168 -13.07 -5.70 0.32
CA SER A 168 -12.12 -6.29 1.28
C SER A 168 -12.70 -7.32 2.24
N SER A 169 -14.03 -7.45 2.33
CA SER A 169 -14.72 -8.53 3.07
C SER A 169 -16.04 -8.91 2.37
N VAL A 170 -16.54 -10.11 2.66
CA VAL A 170 -17.84 -10.64 2.21
C VAL A 170 -18.61 -10.98 3.47
N GLY A 171 -19.81 -10.44 3.59
CA GLY A 171 -20.70 -10.68 4.74
C GLY A 171 -20.30 -9.99 6.05
N LEU A 172 -19.17 -9.27 6.08
CA LEU A 172 -18.75 -8.48 7.23
C LEU A 172 -18.93 -6.99 6.93
N GLU A 173 -19.81 -6.34 7.68
CA GLU A 173 -20.01 -4.90 7.65
C GLU A 173 -19.02 -4.20 8.58
N TYR A 174 -18.28 -3.24 8.02
CA TYR A 174 -17.32 -2.41 8.73
C TYR A 174 -17.02 -1.17 7.88
N ASP A 175 -16.31 -0.18 8.42
CA ASP A 175 -15.93 1.01 7.67
C ASP A 175 -14.95 0.67 6.52
N LYS A 176 -15.48 0.72 5.29
CA LYS A 176 -14.77 0.48 4.03
C LYS A 176 -14.47 1.78 3.28
N THR A 177 -14.34 2.90 3.98
CA THR A 177 -13.95 4.19 3.40
C THR A 177 -12.64 4.05 2.62
N ASN A 178 -12.63 4.57 1.38
CA ASN A 178 -11.45 4.61 0.55
C ASN A 178 -10.58 5.82 0.92
N TYR A 179 -9.27 5.67 0.82
CA TYR A 179 -8.32 6.74 1.11
C TYR A 179 -7.52 7.08 -0.15
N ALA A 180 -7.12 8.34 -0.29
CA ALA A 180 -6.18 8.76 -1.31
C ALA A 180 -5.29 9.91 -0.83
N ALA A 181 -4.17 10.07 -1.51
CA ALA A 181 -3.25 11.18 -1.35
C ALA A 181 -2.70 11.59 -2.72
N PHE A 182 -2.52 12.90 -2.92
CA PHE A 182 -1.70 13.38 -4.03
C PHE A 182 -0.24 13.02 -3.79
N LEU A 183 0.47 12.69 -4.86
CA LEU A 183 1.88 12.37 -4.83
C LEU A 183 2.64 13.43 -5.62
N ASP A 184 3.53 14.17 -4.94
CA ASP A 184 4.40 15.18 -5.54
C ASP A 184 5.60 14.50 -6.22
N VAL A 185 5.36 14.02 -7.43
CA VAL A 185 6.30 13.28 -8.27
C VAL A 185 5.99 13.55 -9.73
N ASP A 186 7.02 13.70 -10.54
CA ASP A 186 6.87 13.79 -11.99
C ASP A 186 7.01 12.39 -12.62
N PRO A 187 5.91 11.79 -13.14
CA PRO A 187 5.94 10.43 -13.68
C PRO A 187 6.72 10.29 -15.00
N VAL A 188 7.15 11.41 -15.61
CA VAL A 188 7.98 11.38 -16.83
C VAL A 188 9.46 11.25 -16.47
N THR A 189 9.90 11.95 -15.42
CA THR A 189 11.32 12.04 -15.04
C THR A 189 11.68 11.15 -13.85
N GLU A 190 10.71 10.82 -13.00
CA GLU A 190 10.88 9.99 -11.81
C GLU A 190 10.16 8.65 -11.95
N LYS A 191 10.78 7.59 -11.41
CA LYS A 191 10.12 6.28 -11.28
C LYS A 191 9.09 6.34 -10.14
N LEU A 192 7.92 5.77 -10.38
CA LEU A 192 6.91 5.63 -9.36
C LEU A 192 7.22 4.41 -8.50
N SER A 193 7.43 4.68 -7.22
CA SER A 193 7.74 3.68 -6.22
C SER A 193 6.55 3.45 -5.30
N GLN A 194 6.30 2.18 -4.98
CA GLN A 194 5.35 1.80 -3.94
C GLN A 194 5.97 0.74 -3.06
N ARG A 195 5.97 0.98 -1.75
CA ARG A 195 6.24 -0.03 -0.72
C ARG A 195 4.95 -0.29 0.03
N THR A 196 4.54 -1.55 0.18
CA THR A 196 3.34 -1.90 0.94
C THR A 196 3.67 -2.97 1.97
N LEU A 197 3.43 -2.69 3.24
CA LEU A 197 3.48 -3.63 4.35
C LEU A 197 2.07 -4.19 4.59
N ILE A 198 1.98 -5.50 4.72
CA ILE A 198 0.72 -6.22 4.87
C ILE A 198 0.88 -7.12 6.08
N ASP A 199 0.07 -6.88 7.11
CA ASP A 199 0.08 -7.69 8.31
C ASP A 199 -1.36 -7.96 8.73
N HIS A 200 -1.88 -9.11 8.30
CA HIS A 200 -3.25 -9.58 8.56
C HIS A 200 -4.33 -8.54 8.26
N SER A 201 -4.69 -7.71 9.26
CA SER A 201 -5.77 -6.72 9.19
C SER A 201 -5.30 -5.28 8.98
N ILE A 202 -4.00 -5.04 8.82
CA ILE A 202 -3.43 -3.72 8.53
C ILE A 202 -2.61 -3.77 7.24
N VAL A 203 -2.79 -2.73 6.42
CA VAL A 203 -2.03 -2.49 5.20
C VAL A 203 -1.45 -1.08 5.27
N GLU A 204 -0.13 -0.94 5.26
CA GLU A 204 0.58 0.33 5.27
C GLU A 204 1.31 0.54 3.96
N SER A 205 0.90 1.54 3.19
CA SER A 205 1.39 1.79 1.84
C SER A 205 2.11 3.11 1.76
N PHE A 206 3.26 3.12 1.10
CA PHE A 206 4.20 4.23 0.99
C PHE A 206 4.47 4.49 -0.50
N GLY A 207 3.94 5.59 -1.02
CA GLY A 207 4.10 6.01 -2.41
C GLY A 207 5.21 7.03 -2.58
N GLY A 208 5.90 6.99 -3.73
CA GLY A 208 6.94 7.95 -4.11
C GLY A 208 8.06 8.06 -3.08
N GLY A 209 8.55 6.93 -2.58
CA GLY A 209 9.61 6.87 -1.58
C GLY A 209 9.18 7.32 -0.19
N GLY A 210 7.87 7.36 0.09
CA GLY A 210 7.33 7.79 1.37
C GLY A 210 6.79 9.22 1.40
N LYS A 211 6.72 9.89 0.26
CA LYS A 211 6.09 11.22 0.11
C LYS A 211 4.58 11.17 0.41
N ALA A 212 3.93 10.05 0.11
CA ALA A 212 2.56 9.77 0.54
C ALA A 212 2.50 8.46 1.31
N CYS A 213 1.72 8.44 2.41
CA CYS A 213 1.53 7.24 3.22
C CYS A 213 0.04 7.03 3.49
N ILE A 214 -0.45 5.80 3.27
CA ILE A 214 -1.83 5.41 3.55
C ILE A 214 -1.80 4.17 4.43
N THR A 215 -2.40 4.26 5.61
CA THR A 215 -2.61 3.11 6.51
C THR A 215 -4.08 2.75 6.51
N THR A 216 -4.37 1.49 6.17
CA THR A 216 -5.74 1.00 6.01
C THR A 216 -5.94 -0.23 6.87
N ARG A 217 -7.07 -0.26 7.60
CA ARG A 217 -7.59 -1.48 8.21
C ARG A 217 -8.52 -2.20 7.23
N ALA A 218 -8.26 -3.49 7.04
CA ALA A 218 -9.06 -4.37 6.20
C ALA A 218 -9.25 -5.73 6.87
N TYR A 219 -10.44 -6.32 6.75
CA TYR A 219 -10.78 -7.58 7.43
C TYR A 219 -11.27 -8.62 6.40
N PRO A 220 -10.36 -9.24 5.63
CA PRO A 220 -10.72 -10.28 4.68
C PRO A 220 -11.39 -11.46 5.38
N THR A 221 -12.47 -11.98 4.79
CA THR A 221 -13.20 -13.14 5.32
C THR A 221 -12.82 -14.45 4.62
N LEU A 222 -12.17 -14.36 3.45
CA LEU A 222 -11.81 -15.49 2.60
C LEU A 222 -10.30 -15.52 2.31
N ALA A 223 -9.70 -14.34 2.09
CA ALA A 223 -8.26 -14.19 1.87
C ALA A 223 -7.49 -14.20 3.20
N ILE A 224 -7.54 -15.33 3.91
CA ILE A 224 -6.89 -15.55 5.21
C ILE A 224 -5.89 -16.69 5.06
N ASN A 225 -4.71 -16.55 5.68
CA ASN A 225 -3.64 -17.55 5.64
C ASN A 225 -3.30 -17.92 4.18
N ASN A 226 -3.26 -19.22 3.86
CA ASN A 226 -2.85 -19.73 2.55
C ASN A 226 -3.80 -19.34 1.39
N ASN A 227 -4.97 -18.77 1.69
CA ASN A 227 -5.89 -18.25 0.69
C ASN A 227 -5.63 -16.77 0.37
N ALA A 228 -4.69 -16.12 1.06
CA ALA A 228 -4.27 -14.76 0.73
C ALA A 228 -3.23 -14.81 -0.39
N HIS A 229 -3.67 -14.40 -1.58
CA HIS A 229 -2.81 -14.25 -2.75
C HIS A 229 -2.37 -12.80 -2.90
N ILE A 230 -1.34 -12.52 -3.69
CA ILE A 230 -0.88 -11.15 -3.97
C ILE A 230 -0.84 -10.98 -5.48
N PHE A 231 -1.35 -9.87 -5.97
CA PHE A 231 -1.36 -9.56 -7.39
C PHE A 231 -0.80 -8.16 -7.65
N VAL A 232 -0.11 -8.04 -8.78
CA VAL A 232 0.06 -6.76 -9.45
C VAL A 232 -0.90 -6.73 -10.62
N PHE A 233 -1.60 -5.63 -10.84
CA PHE A 233 -2.65 -5.55 -11.85
C PHE A 233 -2.63 -4.20 -12.53
N ASN A 234 -3.07 -4.16 -13.78
CA ASN A 234 -3.20 -2.95 -14.56
C ASN A 234 -4.62 -2.85 -15.11
N ASN A 235 -5.47 -2.09 -14.42
CA ASN A 235 -6.81 -1.72 -14.95
C ASN A 235 -6.74 -0.44 -15.81
N GLY A 236 -5.59 -0.21 -16.45
CA GLY A 236 -5.33 0.87 -17.37
C GLY A 236 -5.66 0.55 -18.81
N SER A 237 -5.75 1.60 -19.62
CA SER A 237 -5.79 1.50 -21.08
C SER A 237 -4.40 1.38 -21.72
N GLN A 238 -3.33 1.65 -20.97
CA GLN A 238 -1.95 1.61 -21.43
C GLN A 238 -1.17 0.54 -20.69
N HIS A 239 -0.14 -0.04 -21.31
CA HIS A 239 0.77 -0.95 -20.62
C HIS A 239 1.63 -0.19 -19.61
N VAL A 240 2.15 -0.93 -18.64
CA VAL A 240 2.98 -0.42 -17.56
C VAL A 240 4.28 -1.20 -17.50
N ASP A 241 5.40 -0.49 -17.45
CA ASP A 241 6.71 -1.09 -17.31
C ASP A 241 7.13 -1.08 -15.84
N ILE A 242 7.20 -2.27 -15.24
CA ILE A 242 7.70 -2.47 -13.88
C ILE A 242 9.17 -2.88 -13.97
N SER A 243 10.05 -1.93 -13.67
CA SER A 243 11.49 -2.17 -13.70
C SER A 243 11.94 -3.18 -12.64
N THR A 244 11.35 -3.14 -11.45
CA THR A 244 11.65 -4.11 -10.38
C THR A 244 10.42 -4.27 -9.49
N LEU A 245 10.15 -5.52 -9.14
CA LEU A 245 9.13 -5.91 -8.17
C LEU A 245 9.75 -6.92 -7.21
N SER A 246 9.77 -6.60 -5.93
CA SER A 246 10.36 -7.44 -4.90
C SER A 246 9.35 -7.67 -3.78
N ALA A 247 9.12 -8.93 -3.43
CA ALA A 247 8.18 -9.35 -2.40
C ALA A 247 8.92 -10.19 -1.34
N TRP A 248 8.73 -9.88 -0.06
CA TRP A 248 9.31 -10.65 1.04
C TRP A 248 8.24 -11.16 1.98
N SER A 249 8.37 -12.43 2.37
CA SER A 249 7.71 -12.93 3.58
C SER A 249 8.40 -12.35 4.82
N LEU A 250 7.62 -11.86 5.78
CA LEU A 250 8.12 -11.33 7.05
C LEU A 250 7.87 -12.31 8.20
N ASN A 251 8.87 -12.51 9.05
CA ASN A 251 8.75 -13.26 10.29
C ASN A 251 7.91 -12.50 11.32
N GLN A 252 7.21 -13.27 12.17
CA GLN A 252 6.49 -12.71 13.30
C GLN A 252 7.48 -12.16 14.33
N VAL A 253 7.15 -11.00 14.89
CA VAL A 253 7.88 -10.39 16.00
C VAL A 253 7.36 -10.96 17.32
N GLU A 254 8.26 -11.32 18.22
CA GLU A 254 7.90 -11.64 19.59
C GLU A 254 7.75 -10.35 20.40
N ILE A 255 6.50 -9.98 20.70
CA ILE A 255 6.20 -8.84 21.57
C ILE A 255 6.16 -9.36 23.01
N LYS A 256 7.28 -9.25 23.72
CA LYS A 256 7.35 -9.59 25.14
C LYS A 256 6.75 -8.46 25.96
N LEU A 257 5.67 -8.76 26.67
CA LEU A 257 5.16 -7.89 27.72
C LEU A 257 6.01 -8.14 28.96
N ASN A 258 6.78 -7.14 29.38
CA ASN A 258 7.44 -7.18 30.69
C ASN A 258 6.33 -7.05 31.75
N HIS A 259 6.00 -8.18 32.38
CA HIS A 259 5.17 -8.22 33.60
C HIS A 259 6.05 -8.09 34.83
#